data_AF-A0A7S4NHZ5-F1
#
_entry.id   AF-A0A7S4NHZ5-F1
#
_cell.length_a   1.000
_cell.length_b   1.000
_cell.length_c   1.000
_cell.angle_alpha   90.00
_cell.angle_beta   90.00
_cell.angle_gamma   90.00
#
_symmetry.space_group_name_H-M   'P 1'
#
loop_
_entity.id
_entity.type
_entity.pdbx_description
1 polymer ?
#
loop_
_entity_poly.entity_id
_entity_poly.type
_entity_poly.pdbx_seq_one_letter_code
_entity_poly.pdbx_strand_id
1 'polypeptide(L)'
;KSKIYLSRSYFQGDVPFIEIKQSDLIQLLQQATYQDSQLCQIVILEFVDVVLKKNNEYQTNFIKLLQQPLVNALNLDSFQSPMVVSTLVSIARKMNLDVDSRLLVAVCRNHSQCIYDGILKLEDSESISEEERPAKAEKRKLSTPQSTWQSLSMLYSLLEESDMEIGVYEKYLTA
;
A
#
# COMPACT_ATOMS: atom_id res chain seq x y z
N LYS A 1 -34.59 -5.71 -15.95
CA LYS A 1 -34.73 -6.21 -14.56
C LYS A 1 -33.54 -7.12 -14.29
N SER A 2 -32.61 -6.73 -13.41
CA SER A 2 -31.51 -7.60 -12.98
C SER A 2 -32.08 -8.77 -12.17
N LYS A 3 -31.61 -9.99 -12.45
CA LYS A 3 -32.03 -11.20 -11.75
C LYS A 3 -31.06 -11.38 -10.58
N ILE A 4 -31.59 -11.41 -9.35
CA ILE A 4 -30.81 -11.58 -8.12
C ILE A 4 -30.67 -13.08 -7.87
N TYR A 5 -29.46 -13.52 -7.49
CA TYR A 5 -29.16 -14.91 -7.18
C TYR A 5 -28.66 -15.01 -5.73
N LEU A 6 -29.07 -16.07 -5.03
CA LEU A 6 -28.53 -16.40 -3.72
C LEU A 6 -27.23 -17.20 -3.91
N SER A 7 -26.16 -16.78 -3.25
CA SER A 7 -24.85 -17.44 -3.35
C SER A 7 -24.68 -18.62 -2.41
N ARG A 8 -25.62 -18.80 -1.46
CA ARG A 8 -25.63 -19.92 -0.53
C ARG A 8 -27.06 -20.31 -0.13
N SER A 9 -27.20 -21.51 0.42
CA SER A 9 -28.43 -21.95 1.06
C SER A 9 -28.55 -21.31 2.45
N TYR A 10 -29.74 -20.80 2.76
CA TYR A 10 -30.06 -20.25 4.08
C TYR A 10 -31.01 -21.20 4.78
N PHE A 11 -30.61 -21.70 5.95
CA PHE A 11 -31.51 -22.44 6.83
C PHE A 11 -32.48 -21.46 7.50
N GLN A 12 -33.76 -21.81 7.51
CA GLN A 12 -34.79 -21.13 8.29
C GLN A 12 -35.25 -22.07 9.41
N GLY A 13 -35.12 -21.60 10.65
CA GLY A 13 -35.61 -22.26 11.85
C GLY A 13 -35.52 -21.31 13.04
N ASP A 14 -35.95 -21.77 14.21
CA ASP A 14 -36.04 -20.93 15.42
C ASP A 14 -34.66 -20.57 16.02
N VAL A 15 -33.59 -21.21 15.55
CA VAL A 15 -32.22 -21.01 16.03
C VAL A 15 -31.35 -20.50 14.88
N PRO A 16 -30.48 -19.50 15.10
CA PRO A 16 -29.54 -19.05 14.08
C PRO A 16 -28.66 -20.20 13.60
N PHE A 17 -28.42 -20.25 12.30
CA PHE A 17 -27.55 -21.26 11.70
C PHE A 17 -26.07 -20.88 11.92
N ILE A 18 -25.40 -21.58 12.84
CA ILE A 18 -24.05 -21.23 13.32
C ILE A 18 -22.94 -21.90 12.47
N GLU A 19 -23.21 -23.07 11.88
CA GLU A 19 -22.20 -23.86 11.15
C GLU A 19 -22.13 -23.49 9.65
N ILE A 20 -21.65 -22.29 9.37
CA ILE A 20 -21.44 -21.84 7.99
C ILE A 20 -20.17 -22.48 7.42
N LYS A 21 -20.28 -23.14 6.27
CA LYS A 21 -19.13 -23.72 5.57
C LYS A 21 -18.19 -22.62 5.07
N GLN A 22 -16.89 -22.86 5.18
CA GLN A 22 -15.87 -21.92 4.70
C GLN A 22 -15.98 -21.65 3.19
N SER A 23 -16.36 -22.66 2.39
CA SER A 23 -16.59 -22.53 0.95
C SER A 23 -17.62 -21.43 0.63
N ASP A 24 -18.69 -21.39 1.42
CA ASP A 24 -19.82 -20.49 1.18
C ASP A 24 -19.42 -19.04 1.50
N LEU A 25 -18.56 -18.86 2.51
CA LEU A 25 -17.99 -17.56 2.86
C LEU A 25 -17.01 -17.06 1.79
N ILE A 26 -16.11 -17.92 1.31
CA ILE A 26 -15.14 -17.55 0.27
C ILE A 26 -15.86 -17.19 -1.03
N GLN A 27 -16.87 -17.97 -1.42
CA GLN A 27 -17.64 -17.70 -2.64
C GLN A 27 -18.41 -16.37 -2.56
N LEU A 28 -19.04 -16.10 -1.42
CA LEU A 28 -19.71 -14.82 -1.17
C LEU A 28 -18.74 -13.64 -1.25
N LEU A 29 -17.57 -13.77 -0.62
CA LEU A 29 -16.55 -12.73 -0.64
C LEU A 29 -16.06 -12.45 -2.06
N GLN A 30 -15.74 -13.50 -2.84
CA GLN A 30 -15.33 -13.37 -4.23
C GLN A 30 -16.38 -12.63 -5.07
N GLN A 31 -17.65 -13.03 -4.96
CA GLN A 31 -18.73 -12.39 -5.70
C GLN A 31 -18.91 -10.91 -5.31
N ALA A 32 -18.79 -10.59 -4.03
CA ALA A 32 -18.85 -9.22 -3.55
C ALA A 32 -17.68 -8.37 -4.10
N THR A 33 -16.46 -8.91 -4.09
CA THR A 33 -15.27 -8.21 -4.62
C THR A 33 -15.32 -7.97 -6.13
N TYR A 34 -16.06 -8.78 -6.89
CA TYR A 34 -16.27 -8.52 -8.32
C TYR A 34 -17.21 -7.34 -8.60
N GLN A 35 -18.07 -7.00 -7.65
CA GLN A 35 -19.04 -5.91 -7.80
C GLN A 35 -18.57 -4.61 -7.15
N ASP A 36 -17.67 -4.71 -6.16
CA ASP A 36 -17.17 -3.57 -5.39
C ASP A 36 -15.63 -3.56 -5.38
N SER A 37 -15.06 -2.55 -6.05
CA SER A 37 -13.62 -2.37 -6.15
C SER A 37 -12.96 -1.95 -4.83
N GLN A 38 -13.68 -1.27 -3.94
CA GLN A 38 -13.20 -0.91 -2.60
C GLN A 38 -13.08 -2.14 -1.73
N LEU A 39 -14.11 -2.99 -1.74
CA LEU A 39 -14.05 -4.26 -1.06
C LEU A 39 -12.93 -5.15 -1.61
N CYS A 40 -12.75 -5.18 -2.93
CA CYS A 40 -11.66 -5.90 -3.57
C CYS A 40 -10.28 -5.44 -3.07
N GLN A 41 -10.04 -4.12 -3.03
CA GLN A 41 -8.80 -3.57 -2.50
C GLN A 41 -8.58 -3.96 -1.04
N ILE A 42 -9.58 -3.80 -0.16
CA ILE A 42 -9.47 -4.16 1.26
C ILE A 42 -9.07 -5.63 1.41
N VAL A 43 -9.76 -6.53 0.70
CA VAL A 43 -9.48 -7.97 0.75
C VAL A 43 -8.05 -8.27 0.28
N ILE A 44 -7.59 -7.65 -0.80
CA ILE A 44 -6.21 -7.83 -1.29
C ILE A 44 -5.18 -7.37 -0.25
N LEU A 45 -5.40 -6.22 0.39
CA LEU A 45 -4.49 -5.69 1.40
C LEU A 45 -4.46 -6.56 2.67
N GLU A 46 -5.59 -7.12 3.09
CA GLU A 46 -5.65 -8.08 4.19
C GLU A 46 -4.91 -9.38 3.86
N PHE A 47 -4.99 -9.87 2.62
CA PHE A 47 -4.19 -11.02 2.19
C PHE A 47 -2.69 -10.73 2.28
N VAL A 48 -2.25 -9.54 1.88
CA VAL A 48 -0.86 -9.12 2.03
C VAL A 48 -0.45 -9.12 3.50
N ASP A 49 -1.25 -8.55 4.39
CA ASP A 49 -0.95 -8.55 5.83
C ASP A 49 -0.85 -9.96 6.42
N VAL A 50 -1.71 -10.88 5.99
CA VAL A 50 -1.63 -12.29 6.40
C VAL A 50 -0.33 -12.93 5.94
N VAL A 51 0.15 -12.62 4.73
CA VAL A 51 1.43 -13.12 4.21
C VAL A 51 2.60 -12.53 5.00
N LEU A 52 2.56 -11.24 5.32
CA LEU A 52 3.59 -10.56 6.11
C LEU A 52 3.69 -11.08 7.55
N LYS A 53 2.59 -11.63 8.10
CA LYS A 53 2.56 -12.30 9.42
C LYS A 53 3.08 -13.75 9.41
N LYS A 54 3.40 -14.33 8.25
CA LYS A 54 4.00 -15.68 8.17
C LYS A 54 5.48 -15.63 8.55
N ASN A 55 6.10 -16.81 8.70
CA ASN A 55 7.52 -16.93 9.05
C ASN A 55 8.41 -16.11 8.09
N ASN A 56 9.49 -15.52 8.63
CA ASN A 56 10.38 -14.56 7.98
C ASN A 56 10.93 -15.03 6.61
N GLU A 57 11.18 -16.33 6.45
CA GLU A 57 11.67 -16.88 5.19
C GLU A 57 10.64 -16.78 4.06
N TYR A 58 9.39 -17.14 4.32
CA TYR A 58 8.31 -17.02 3.35
C TYR A 58 8.04 -15.57 2.99
N GLN A 59 8.02 -14.69 3.99
CA GLN A 59 7.86 -13.25 3.79
C GLN A 59 8.95 -12.69 2.86
N THR A 60 10.22 -12.99 3.14
CA THR A 60 11.36 -12.48 2.36
C THR A 60 11.31 -12.99 0.91
N ASN A 61 10.99 -14.26 0.72
CA ASN A 61 10.86 -14.85 -0.62
C ASN A 61 9.69 -14.24 -1.39
N PHE A 62 8.56 -14.02 -0.73
CA PHE A 62 7.39 -13.39 -1.33
C PHE A 62 7.65 -11.93 -1.74
N ILE A 63 8.32 -11.15 -0.89
CA ILE A 63 8.75 -9.78 -1.20
C ILE A 63 9.66 -9.77 -2.44
N LYS A 64 10.68 -10.63 -2.47
CA LYS A 64 11.60 -10.73 -3.62
C LYS A 64 10.88 -11.08 -4.92
N LEU A 65 9.90 -11.97 -4.87
CA LEU A 65 9.11 -12.37 -6.04
C LEU A 65 8.22 -11.23 -6.56
N LEU A 66 7.67 -10.40 -5.67
CA LEU A 66 6.76 -9.32 -6.04
C LEU A 66 7.43 -7.99 -6.37
N GLN A 67 8.65 -7.76 -5.91
CA GLN A 67 9.40 -6.51 -6.09
C GLN A 67 9.39 -6.02 -7.55
N GLN A 68 9.91 -6.83 -8.47
CA GLN A 68 10.04 -6.43 -9.88
C GLN A 68 8.69 -6.34 -10.60
N PRO A 69 7.78 -7.34 -10.51
CA PRO A 69 6.46 -7.25 -11.14
C PRO A 69 5.66 -6.03 -10.70
N LEU A 70 5.70 -5.68 -9.42
CA LEU A 70 4.92 -4.55 -8.90
C LEU A 70 5.50 -3.21 -9.37
N VAL A 71 6.82 -3.03 -9.29
CA VAL A 71 7.48 -1.82 -9.81
C VAL A 71 7.24 -1.65 -11.31
N ASN A 72 7.26 -2.74 -12.08
CA ASN A 72 6.94 -2.70 -13.50
C ASN A 72 5.46 -2.34 -13.74
N ALA A 73 4.54 -2.83 -12.89
CA ALA A 73 3.14 -2.46 -12.98
C ALA A 73 2.93 -0.96 -12.70
N LEU A 74 3.63 -0.38 -11.72
CA LEU A 74 3.57 1.06 -11.44
C LEU A 74 4.13 1.92 -12.59
N ASN A 75 5.10 1.43 -13.35
CA ASN A 75 5.66 2.12 -14.52
C ASN A 75 4.73 2.14 -15.75
N LEU A 76 3.69 1.30 -15.80
CA LEU A 76 2.76 1.21 -16.93
C LEU A 76 1.66 2.28 -16.80
N ASP A 77 2.02 3.51 -17.13
CA ASP A 77 1.33 4.77 -16.76
C ASP A 77 0.02 5.07 -17.55
N SER A 78 -0.33 4.32 -18.60
CA SER A 78 -1.30 4.85 -19.59
C SER A 78 -2.76 4.41 -19.48
N PHE A 79 -3.11 3.32 -18.76
CA PHE A 79 -4.49 2.81 -18.76
C PHE A 79 -4.96 2.15 -17.46
N GLN A 80 -4.26 2.36 -16.35
CA GLN A 80 -4.64 1.70 -15.10
C GLN A 80 -5.77 2.44 -14.40
N SER A 81 -6.75 1.67 -13.91
CA SER A 81 -7.78 2.20 -13.02
C SER A 81 -7.12 2.85 -11.80
N PRO A 82 -7.53 4.06 -11.38
CA PRO A 82 -7.00 4.72 -10.19
C PRO A 82 -6.97 3.82 -8.95
N MET A 83 -7.97 2.93 -8.83
CA MET A 83 -8.07 1.97 -7.74
C MET A 83 -6.97 0.90 -7.76
N VAL A 84 -6.58 0.44 -8.96
CA VAL A 84 -5.48 -0.52 -9.13
C VAL A 84 -4.18 0.13 -8.72
N VAL A 85 -3.93 1.36 -9.17
CA VAL A 85 -2.73 2.12 -8.82
C VAL A 85 -2.65 2.36 -7.31
N SER A 86 -3.72 2.84 -6.68
CA SER A 86 -3.80 3.00 -5.22
C SER A 86 -3.49 1.68 -4.49
N THR A 87 -4.06 0.57 -4.95
CA THR A 87 -3.78 -0.76 -4.37
C THR A 87 -2.30 -1.13 -4.50
N LEU A 88 -1.68 -0.93 -5.68
CA LEU A 88 -0.27 -1.24 -5.91
C LEU A 88 0.65 -0.41 -5.01
N VAL A 89 0.38 0.89 -4.86
CA VAL A 89 1.15 1.78 -3.96
C VAL A 89 0.98 1.36 -2.49
N SER A 90 -0.25 1.06 -2.06
CA SER A 90 -0.54 0.52 -0.73
C SER A 90 0.21 -0.80 -0.45
N ILE A 91 0.29 -1.71 -1.42
CA ILE A 91 1.05 -2.96 -1.31
C ILE A 91 2.55 -2.66 -1.21
N ALA A 92 3.07 -1.77 -2.06
CA ALA A 92 4.47 -1.36 -2.02
C ALA A 92 4.87 -0.78 -0.65
N ARG A 93 3.96 -0.04 -0.01
CA ARG A 93 4.13 0.47 1.35
C ARG A 93 4.14 -0.65 2.39
N LYS A 94 3.08 -1.44 2.47
CA LYS A 94 2.95 -2.52 3.47
C LYS A 94 4.10 -3.52 3.42
N MET A 95 4.57 -3.85 2.22
CA MET A 95 5.66 -4.79 2.01
C MET A 95 7.06 -4.14 2.06
N ASN A 96 7.11 -2.82 2.24
CA ASN A 96 8.31 -1.99 2.14
C ASN A 96 9.15 -2.30 0.89
N LEU A 97 8.50 -2.35 -0.27
CA LEU A 97 9.18 -2.57 -1.55
C LEU A 97 10.07 -1.38 -1.91
N ASP A 98 11.18 -1.66 -2.58
CA ASP A 98 12.10 -0.63 -3.06
C ASP A 98 11.55 0.03 -4.33
N VAL A 99 10.91 1.19 -4.17
CA VAL A 99 10.29 1.94 -5.28
C VAL A 99 11.03 3.25 -5.43
N ASP A 100 11.46 3.56 -6.65
CA ASP A 100 12.09 4.84 -6.96
C ASP A 100 11.15 6.00 -6.59
N SER A 101 11.66 6.97 -5.81
CA SER A 101 10.83 8.04 -5.29
C SER A 101 10.30 8.97 -6.37
N ARG A 102 10.99 9.11 -7.51
CA ARG A 102 10.51 9.93 -8.65
C ARG A 102 9.41 9.21 -9.41
N LEU A 103 9.52 7.89 -9.57
CA LEU A 103 8.43 7.08 -10.11
C LEU A 103 7.18 7.24 -9.24
N LEU A 104 7.32 7.17 -7.91
CA LEU A 104 6.20 7.33 -6.99
C LEU A 104 5.53 8.71 -7.15
N VAL A 105 6.32 9.79 -7.27
CA VAL A 105 5.78 11.13 -7.55
C VAL A 105 5.02 11.18 -8.88
N ALA A 106 5.57 10.59 -9.95
CA ALA A 106 4.92 10.55 -11.26
C ALA A 106 3.56 9.84 -11.18
N VAL A 107 3.51 8.67 -10.54
CA VAL A 107 2.29 7.89 -10.33
C VAL A 107 1.27 8.69 -9.51
N CYS A 108 1.67 9.28 -8.38
CA CYS A 108 0.78 10.05 -7.52
C CYS A 108 0.26 11.32 -8.20
N ARG A 109 1.05 11.94 -9.07
CA ARG A 109 0.63 13.11 -9.87
C ARG A 109 -0.47 12.75 -10.87
N ASN A 110 -0.40 11.55 -11.45
CA ASN A 110 -1.41 11.06 -12.39
C ASN A 110 -2.63 10.47 -11.66
N HIS A 111 -2.48 10.06 -10.41
CA HIS A 111 -3.51 9.37 -9.62
C HIS A 111 -3.61 9.94 -8.20
N SER A 112 -4.46 10.96 -8.01
CA SER A 112 -4.59 11.66 -6.71
C SER A 112 -4.97 10.76 -5.52
N GLN A 113 -5.65 9.65 -5.77
CA GLN A 113 -6.10 8.69 -4.76
C GLN A 113 -4.96 7.96 -4.04
N CYS A 114 -3.75 7.94 -4.61
CA CYS A 114 -2.59 7.28 -4.00
C CYS A 114 -1.56 8.26 -3.41
N ILE A 115 -1.81 9.58 -3.42
CA ILE A 115 -0.84 10.56 -2.90
C ILE A 115 -0.53 10.30 -1.43
N TYR A 116 -1.55 10.06 -0.59
CA TYR A 116 -1.36 9.81 0.84
C TYR A 116 -0.54 8.53 1.10
N ASP A 117 -0.86 7.43 0.40
CA ASP A 117 -0.07 6.20 0.51
C ASP A 117 1.37 6.40 -0.01
N GLY A 118 1.55 7.25 -1.02
CA GLY A 118 2.87 7.62 -1.55
C GLY A 118 3.70 8.39 -0.53
N ILE A 119 3.10 9.36 0.16
CA ILE A 119 3.74 10.10 1.26
C ILE A 119 4.14 9.12 2.36
N LEU A 120 3.19 8.32 2.86
CA LEU A 120 3.48 7.35 3.91
C LEU A 120 4.56 6.35 3.49
N LYS A 121 4.62 5.91 2.22
CA LYS A 121 5.69 5.03 1.75
C LYS A 121 7.08 5.67 1.90
N LEU A 122 7.21 6.96 1.58
CA LEU A 122 8.46 7.68 1.69
C LEU A 122 8.82 7.97 3.16
N GLU A 123 7.84 8.26 4.01
CA GLU A 123 8.06 8.46 5.45
C GLU A 123 8.38 7.17 6.20
N ASP A 124 7.74 6.07 5.83
CA ASP A 124 8.00 4.73 6.39
C ASP A 124 9.44 4.30 6.07
N SER A 125 9.98 4.64 4.89
CA SER A 125 11.40 4.39 4.58
C SER A 125 12.37 5.16 5.45
N GLU A 126 11.96 6.30 6.02
CA GLU A 126 12.78 7.08 6.96
C GLU A 126 12.67 6.55 8.39
N SER A 127 11.46 6.19 8.82
CA SER A 127 11.16 5.78 10.22
C SER A 127 11.80 4.46 10.61
N ILE A 128 11.93 3.51 9.67
CA ILE A 128 12.60 2.21 9.89
C ILE A 128 14.09 2.38 10.25
N SER A 129 14.69 3.55 9.98
CA SER A 129 16.09 3.80 10.28
C SER A 129 16.35 4.27 11.72
N GLU A 130 15.32 4.53 12.55
CA GLU A 130 15.48 5.02 13.94
C GLU A 130 15.37 3.93 15.03
N GLU A 131 14.75 2.76 14.77
CA GLU A 131 14.40 1.80 15.82
C GLU A 131 15.51 0.81 16.26
N GLU A 132 16.61 0.64 15.52
CA GLU A 132 17.76 -0.17 15.99
C GLU A 132 18.86 0.69 16.65
N ARG A 133 18.65 1.08 17.91
CA ARG A 133 19.69 1.76 18.72
C ARG A 133 20.36 0.80 19.73
N PRO A 134 21.60 0.32 19.48
CA PRO A 134 22.54 0.08 20.56
C PRO A 134 23.06 1.43 21.10
N ALA A 135 22.98 1.60 22.42
CA ALA A 135 23.44 2.79 23.13
C ALA A 135 24.98 2.89 23.08
N LYS A 136 25.51 3.46 21.99
CA LYS A 136 26.80 4.16 21.81
C LYS A 136 27.23 4.00 20.36
N ALA A 137 26.88 4.95 19.48
CA ALA A 137 27.54 5.09 18.20
C ALA A 137 27.46 6.53 17.71
N GLU A 138 28.56 6.97 17.12
CA GLU A 138 28.84 8.27 16.54
C GLU A 138 27.74 8.77 15.61
N LYS A 139 27.75 10.10 15.38
CA LYS A 139 26.96 10.83 14.37
C LYS A 139 27.05 10.15 13.00
N ARG A 140 26.23 9.12 12.77
CA ARG A 140 25.99 8.57 11.44
C ARG A 140 25.08 9.56 10.73
N LYS A 141 25.63 10.24 9.73
CA LYS A 141 24.86 11.03 8.78
C LYS A 141 23.80 10.10 8.17
N LEU A 142 22.53 10.40 8.41
CA LEU A 142 21.41 9.86 7.65
C LEU A 142 21.63 10.28 6.19
N SER A 143 22.20 9.38 5.38
CA SER A 143 22.35 9.61 3.94
C SER A 143 21.09 9.11 3.24
N THR A 144 19.91 9.56 3.69
CA THR A 144 18.75 9.52 2.82
C THR A 144 19.11 10.31 1.57
N PRO A 145 18.98 9.75 0.37
CA PRO A 145 19.32 10.48 -0.83
C PRO A 145 18.45 11.73 -0.88
N GLN A 146 19.07 12.89 -1.12
CA GLN A 146 18.39 14.19 -1.22
C GLN A 146 17.18 14.14 -2.17
N SER A 147 17.20 13.24 -3.15
CA SER A 147 16.09 12.97 -4.06
C SER A 147 14.81 12.47 -3.37
N THR A 148 14.89 11.73 -2.27
CA THR A 148 13.71 11.27 -1.52
C THR A 148 13.01 12.44 -0.84
N TRP A 149 13.77 13.35 -0.21
CA TRP A 149 13.22 14.56 0.40
C TRP A 149 12.62 15.52 -0.64
N GLN A 150 13.25 15.63 -1.81
CA GLN A 150 12.68 16.36 -2.95
C GLN A 150 11.34 15.75 -3.39
N SER A 151 11.29 14.43 -3.56
CA SER A 151 10.06 13.73 -3.93
C SER A 151 8.96 13.88 -2.88
N LEU A 152 9.30 13.81 -1.59
CA LEU A 152 8.35 14.00 -0.50
C LEU A 152 7.78 15.44 -0.49
N SER A 153 8.63 16.44 -0.65
CA SER A 153 8.23 17.85 -0.80
C SER A 153 7.29 18.05 -2.00
N MET A 154 7.57 17.40 -3.14
CA MET A 154 6.67 17.42 -4.30
C MET A 154 5.31 16.80 -3.99
N LEU A 155 5.25 15.69 -3.25
CA LEU A 155 3.97 15.08 -2.85
C LEU A 155 3.17 15.97 -1.89
N TYR A 156 3.82 16.64 -0.94
CA TYR A 156 3.16 17.61 -0.06
C TYR A 156 2.58 18.79 -0.85
N SER A 157 3.32 19.27 -1.85
CA SER A 157 2.86 20.32 -2.75
C SER A 157 1.60 19.90 -3.54
N LEU A 158 1.50 18.63 -3.96
CA LEU A 158 0.30 18.08 -4.60
C LEU A 158 -0.94 18.04 -3.68
N LEU A 159 -0.76 18.05 -2.36
CA LEU A 159 -1.84 18.14 -1.36
C LEU A 159 -2.14 19.58 -0.92
N GLU A 160 -1.42 20.58 -1.45
CA GLU A 160 -1.49 21.98 -1.02
C GLU A 160 -1.08 22.17 0.46
N GLU A 161 -0.29 21.25 1.02
CA GLU A 161 0.21 21.29 2.41
C GLU A 161 1.51 22.10 2.50
N SER A 162 1.41 23.42 2.33
CA SER A 162 2.57 24.32 2.24
C SER A 162 3.46 24.32 3.49
N ASP A 163 2.88 24.18 4.68
CA ASP A 163 3.63 24.14 5.94
C ASP A 163 4.58 22.93 5.99
N MET A 164 4.11 21.77 5.51
CA MET A 164 4.89 20.53 5.44
C MET A 164 5.95 20.62 4.34
N GLU A 165 5.60 21.20 3.18
CA GLU A 165 6.53 21.43 2.07
C GLU A 165 7.73 22.30 2.52
N ILE A 166 7.45 23.44 3.15
CA ILE A 166 8.47 24.35 3.68
C ILE A 166 9.30 23.66 4.75
N GLY A 167 8.66 22.94 5.68
CA GLY A 167 9.36 22.23 6.75
C GLY A 167 10.36 21.19 6.23
N VAL A 168 10.02 20.45 5.17
CA VAL A 168 10.95 19.49 4.52
C VAL A 168 12.09 20.23 3.83
N TYR A 169 11.78 21.31 3.10
CA TYR A 169 12.77 22.08 2.37
C TYR A 169 13.83 22.70 3.28
N GLU A 170 13.40 23.40 4.33
CA GLU A 170 14.29 24.08 5.28
C GLU A 170 15.16 23.09 6.06
N LYS A 171 14.59 21.94 6.46
CA LYS A 171 15.26 20.98 7.32
C LYS A 171 16.24 20.07 6.59
N TYR A 172 15.96 19.73 5.33
CA TYR A 172 16.69 18.66 4.63
C TYR A 172 17.27 19.05 3.26
N LEU A 173 16.81 20.14 2.63
CA LEU A 173 17.25 20.52 1.27
C LEU A 173 18.14 21.76 1.23
N THR A 174 18.05 22.65 2.22
CA THR A 174 18.90 23.86 2.34
C THR A 174 20.05 23.75 3.34
N ALA A 175 20.16 22.62 4.05
CA ALA A 175 21.18 22.37 5.07
C ALA A 175 22.57 22.01 4.51
#